data_AF-A0A5C1YD32-F1
#
_entry.id   AF-A0A5C1YD32-F1
#
_cell.length_a   1.000
_cell.length_b   1.000
_cell.length_c   1.000
_cell.angle_alpha   90.00
_cell.angle_beta   90.00
_cell.angle_gamma   90.00
#
_symmetry.space_group_name_H-M   'P 1'
#
loop_
_entity.id
_entity.type
_entity.pdbx_description
1 polymer ?
#
loop_
_entity_poly.entity_id
_entity_poly.type
_entity_poly.pdbx_seq_one_letter_code
_entity_poly.pdbx_strand_id
1 'polypeptide(L)'
;MDSLLPELAALEAEVRGDEAIGMAVGGTRLVMAMQTVKAKTAKTAWRTFLDAKKADFSTWPPDQIGSILRFLGAASESAAMQELAVSELSELIATPPEELPLTSEGRTDLIRKTVGQMAAKEMGYGSTRPFVDDVKQRVLVSIYMQYTQAGTEKGLAKGFSYPNRKGDGTEGVAAKVNNAAEGLWGPNKGGDAYYFELSDRGKRNAYQAITALFTPQTDPKARTLIHCDYLISVIEFRAWAETIGVEMFNSNVRMGNIVPVLKYDGFADLAKSTSISDGKNVVTTQPLSKVTLASESELVIGDHVVFYNDPTYDPLTKGDPDVWKLENAVVVSSGKSGLLFQGHGYPTPLPKSAFMNALCAKYNLHVARARKLIAEEKQAKGTAKAAARTKRETLYPRVLNVGGTWVVSGESTVTGTIARRPLGELTPATAPGLRHPRDNALIARRPVRE
;
A
#
# COMPACT_ATOMS: atom_id res chain seq x y z
N MET A 1 29.70 5.83 15.46
CA MET A 1 29.37 6.83 16.50
C MET A 1 29.42 6.24 17.90
N ASP A 2 28.95 5.00 18.07
CA ASP A 2 28.91 4.32 19.36
C ASP A 2 30.24 4.21 20.13
N SER A 3 31.36 4.00 19.46
CA SER A 3 32.69 4.03 20.08
C SER A 3 33.23 5.45 20.27
N LEU A 4 33.03 6.30 19.26
CA LEU A 4 33.59 7.65 19.22
C LEU A 4 33.05 8.56 20.34
N LEU A 5 31.74 8.53 20.62
CA LEU A 5 31.13 9.45 21.60
C LEU A 5 31.64 9.24 23.04
N PRO A 6 31.74 7.99 23.55
CA PRO A 6 32.41 7.73 24.83
C PRO A 6 33.88 8.15 24.86
N GLU A 7 34.65 7.89 23.80
CA GLU A 7 36.07 8.26 23.71
C GLU A 7 36.26 9.77 23.75
N LEU A 8 35.48 10.53 22.96
CA LEU A 8 35.50 12.00 22.99
C LEU A 8 35.06 12.57 24.34
N ALA A 9 34.12 11.91 25.02
CA ALA A 9 33.69 12.31 26.35
C ALA A 9 34.78 12.11 27.41
N ALA A 10 35.72 11.19 27.19
CA ALA A 10 36.85 10.95 28.10
C ALA A 10 38.02 11.93 27.90
N LEU A 11 38.06 12.67 26.78
CA LEU A 11 39.08 13.68 26.52
C LEU A 11 38.94 14.89 27.45
N GLU A 12 40.05 15.61 27.61
CA GLU A 12 40.09 16.89 28.34
C GLU A 12 39.12 17.91 27.73
N ALA A 13 38.55 18.76 28.58
CA ALA A 13 37.52 19.72 28.19
C ALA A 13 37.97 20.68 27.07
N GLU A 14 39.24 21.08 27.10
CA GLU A 14 39.84 21.95 26.09
C GLU A 14 39.92 21.26 24.73
N VAL A 15 40.37 19.99 24.70
CA VAL A 15 40.50 19.20 23.47
C VAL A 15 39.13 18.91 22.86
N ARG A 16 38.15 18.48 23.66
CA ARG A 16 36.80 18.18 23.15
C ARG A 16 35.96 19.43 22.88
N GLY A 17 36.42 20.62 23.27
CA GLY A 17 35.78 21.90 23.03
C GLY A 17 36.26 22.63 21.76
N ASP A 18 37.41 22.22 21.20
CA ASP A 18 38.02 22.86 20.03
C ASP A 18 37.40 22.36 18.71
N GLU A 19 36.22 22.89 18.38
CA GLU A 19 35.52 22.54 17.13
C GLU A 19 36.33 22.91 15.86
N ALA A 20 37.29 23.83 15.93
CA ALA A 20 38.13 24.17 14.80
C ALA A 20 39.15 23.06 14.50
N ILE A 21 39.82 22.53 15.52
CA ILE A 21 40.67 21.33 15.40
C ILE A 21 39.81 20.15 14.97
N GLY A 22 38.64 19.95 15.58
CA GLY A 22 37.70 18.91 15.21
C GLY A 22 37.32 18.95 13.72
N MET A 23 37.04 20.13 13.20
CA MET A 23 36.76 20.34 11.77
C MET A 23 37.99 19.99 10.91
N ALA A 24 39.19 20.42 11.31
CA ALA A 24 40.41 20.18 10.54
C ALA A 24 40.79 18.69 10.44
N VAL A 25 40.56 17.90 11.50
CA VAL A 25 41.01 16.50 11.56
C VAL A 25 39.93 15.48 11.19
N GLY A 26 38.66 15.77 11.50
CA GLY A 26 37.56 14.82 11.34
C GLY A 26 36.32 15.40 10.67
N GLY A 27 36.38 16.64 10.20
CA GLY A 27 35.30 17.31 9.47
C GLY A 27 34.03 17.52 10.31
N THR A 28 32.92 17.75 9.60
CA THR A 28 31.60 18.00 10.20
C THR A 28 31.13 16.86 11.10
N ARG A 29 31.55 15.62 10.81
CA ARG A 29 31.16 14.46 11.61
C ARG A 29 31.75 14.49 13.01
N LEU A 30 33.04 14.81 13.12
CA LEU A 30 33.69 14.95 14.41
C LEU A 30 33.16 16.15 15.19
N VAL A 31 32.93 17.28 14.52
CA VAL A 31 32.34 18.47 15.15
C VAL A 31 30.97 18.18 15.77
N MET A 32 30.09 17.46 15.06
CA MET A 32 28.79 17.06 15.64
C MET A 32 28.95 16.13 16.84
N ALA A 33 29.92 15.21 16.82
CA ALA A 33 30.20 14.34 17.95
C ALA A 33 30.69 15.15 19.18
N MET A 34 31.54 16.15 18.96
CA MET A 34 31.98 17.10 19.99
C MET A 34 30.82 17.92 20.55
N GLN A 35 29.96 18.46 19.68
CA GLN A 35 28.74 19.18 20.06
C GLN A 35 27.77 18.28 20.83
N THR A 36 27.69 17.00 20.49
CA THR A 36 26.89 15.99 21.22
C THR A 36 27.44 15.76 22.63
N VAL A 37 28.75 15.60 22.78
CA VAL A 37 29.39 15.47 24.11
C VAL A 37 29.17 16.72 24.95
N LYS A 38 29.33 17.91 24.35
CA LYS A 38 29.06 19.20 25.00
C LYS A 38 27.61 19.29 25.48
N ALA A 39 26.64 18.91 24.64
CA ALA A 39 25.22 18.87 24.99
C ALA A 39 24.95 17.87 26.13
N LYS A 40 25.61 16.71 26.14
CA LYS A 40 25.52 15.74 27.24
C LYS A 40 26.01 16.33 28.56
N THR A 41 27.17 16.98 28.56
CA THR A 41 27.72 17.64 29.75
C THR A 41 26.80 18.76 30.25
N ALA A 42 26.22 19.53 29.33
CA ALA A 42 25.24 20.58 29.63
C ALA A 42 23.85 20.03 30.05
N LYS A 43 23.67 18.70 30.07
CA LYS A 43 22.37 18.03 30.32
C LYS A 43 21.25 18.53 29.40
N THR A 44 21.59 18.91 28.17
CA THR A 44 20.60 19.26 27.16
C THR A 44 19.72 18.05 26.88
N ALA A 45 18.40 18.24 26.91
CA ALA A 45 17.46 17.18 26.55
C ALA A 45 17.70 16.76 25.09
N TRP A 46 17.74 15.46 24.82
CA TRP A 46 18.04 14.94 23.48
C TRP A 46 17.06 15.46 22.41
N ARG A 47 15.79 15.72 22.75
CA ARG A 47 14.80 16.32 21.84
C ARG A 47 15.16 17.76 21.48
N THR A 48 15.59 18.55 22.46
CA THR A 48 16.07 19.93 22.21
C THR A 48 17.29 19.92 21.29
N PHE A 49 18.18 18.94 21.45
CA PHE A 49 19.33 18.78 20.56
C PHE A 49 18.91 18.38 19.14
N LEU A 50 18.00 17.40 19.03
CA LEU A 50 17.42 16.97 17.76
C LEU A 50 16.81 18.14 16.97
N ASP A 51 15.97 18.95 17.61
CA ASP A 51 15.33 20.09 16.96
C ASP A 51 16.37 21.12 16.50
N ALA A 52 17.40 21.38 17.31
CA ALA A 52 18.48 22.32 16.96
C ALA A 52 19.38 21.82 15.82
N LYS A 53 19.49 20.50 15.62
CA LYS A 53 20.39 19.84 14.65
C LYS A 53 19.68 19.19 13.47
N LYS A 54 18.37 19.41 13.34
CA LYS A 54 17.51 18.80 12.32
C LYS A 54 18.06 18.93 10.89
N ALA A 55 18.49 20.14 10.51
CA ALA A 55 19.06 20.39 9.18
C ALA A 55 20.32 19.54 8.92
N ASP A 56 21.21 19.44 9.90
CA ASP A 56 22.44 18.63 9.79
C ASP A 56 22.09 17.14 9.65
N PHE A 57 21.17 16.65 10.48
CA PHE A 57 20.75 15.26 10.51
C PHE A 57 20.09 14.76 9.23
N SER A 58 19.43 15.63 8.47
CA SER A 58 18.78 15.25 7.20
C SER A 58 19.71 14.53 6.21
N THR A 59 21.01 14.87 6.24
CA THR A 59 22.03 14.31 5.33
C THR A 59 22.81 13.14 5.92
N TRP A 60 22.55 12.77 7.18
CA TRP A 60 23.32 11.78 7.92
C TRP A 60 22.64 10.40 7.93
N PRO A 61 23.41 9.30 8.02
CA PRO A 61 22.87 7.96 8.20
C PRO A 61 21.98 7.86 9.47
N PRO A 62 20.80 7.21 9.40
CA PRO A 62 19.90 7.04 10.54
C PRO A 62 20.54 6.42 11.79
N ASP A 63 21.40 5.42 11.60
CA ASP A 63 22.12 4.71 12.68
C ASP A 63 23.03 5.65 13.47
N GLN A 64 23.69 6.59 12.78
CA GLN A 64 24.56 7.58 13.42
C GLN A 64 23.76 8.57 14.26
N ILE A 65 22.60 9.01 13.78
CA ILE A 65 21.71 9.90 14.54
C ILE A 65 21.11 9.15 15.73
N GLY A 66 20.67 7.91 15.51
CA GLY A 66 20.21 7.01 16.57
C GLY A 66 21.23 6.89 17.70
N SER A 67 22.50 6.66 17.33
CA SER A 67 23.63 6.60 18.26
C SER A 67 23.80 7.90 19.05
N ILE A 68 23.79 9.06 18.37
CA ILE A 68 23.91 10.40 18.99
C ILE A 68 22.77 10.64 20.00
N LEU A 69 21.54 10.40 19.59
CA LEU A 69 20.37 10.67 20.43
C LEU A 69 20.28 9.70 21.61
N ARG A 70 20.66 8.43 21.43
CA ARG A 70 20.80 7.45 22.51
C ARG A 70 21.86 7.89 23.52
N PHE A 71 23.02 8.36 23.06
CA PHE A 71 24.06 8.91 23.94
C PHE A 71 23.52 10.09 24.77
N LEU A 72 22.66 10.93 24.19
CA LEU A 72 21.98 12.03 24.88
C LEU A 72 20.81 11.60 25.78
N GLY A 73 20.43 10.32 25.77
CA GLY A 73 19.42 9.75 26.68
C GLY A 73 18.10 9.35 26.03
N ALA A 74 18.03 9.22 24.70
CA ALA A 74 16.92 8.52 24.07
C ALA A 74 16.89 7.04 24.50
N ALA A 75 15.69 6.48 24.70
CA ALA A 75 15.51 5.12 25.21
C ALA A 75 16.08 4.05 24.26
N SER A 76 16.02 4.29 22.95
CA SER A 76 16.58 3.46 21.91
C SER A 76 16.80 4.28 20.65
N GLU A 77 17.56 3.74 19.70
CA GLU A 77 17.68 4.30 18.34
C GLU A 77 16.31 4.38 17.65
N SER A 78 15.49 3.33 17.76
CA SER A 78 14.13 3.35 17.19
C SER A 78 13.29 4.48 17.79
N ALA A 79 13.33 4.70 19.11
CA ALA A 79 12.60 5.80 19.75
C ALA A 79 13.11 7.18 19.30
N ALA A 80 14.41 7.31 19.05
CA ALA A 80 15.01 8.52 18.50
C ALA A 80 14.53 8.79 17.06
N MET A 81 14.56 7.77 16.19
CA MET A 81 14.11 7.87 14.80
C MET A 81 12.61 8.14 14.70
N GLN A 82 11.81 7.60 15.62
CA GLN A 82 10.38 7.90 15.73
C GLN A 82 10.13 9.40 15.93
N GLU A 83 10.81 10.03 16.88
CA GLU A 83 10.62 11.45 17.16
C GLU A 83 11.21 12.34 16.05
N LEU A 84 12.31 11.92 15.42
CA LEU A 84 12.84 12.61 14.23
C LEU A 84 11.81 12.62 13.09
N ALA A 85 11.22 11.47 12.75
CA ALA A 85 10.20 11.39 11.71
C ALA A 85 8.96 12.21 12.08
N VAL A 86 8.52 12.19 13.33
CA VAL A 86 7.41 13.03 13.82
C VAL A 86 7.72 14.53 13.66
N SER A 87 8.95 14.95 13.96
CA SER A 87 9.39 16.35 13.79
C SER A 87 9.47 16.74 12.31
N GLU A 88 10.01 15.88 11.46
CA GLU A 88 10.12 16.10 9.99
C GLU A 88 8.76 16.11 9.29
N LEU A 89 7.79 15.34 9.78
CA LEU A 89 6.45 15.21 9.20
C LEU A 89 5.40 16.05 9.95
N SER A 90 5.82 17.15 10.58
CA SER A 90 4.93 18.02 11.35
C SER A 90 3.79 18.61 10.51
N GLU A 91 4.03 18.93 9.24
CA GLU A 91 3.01 19.40 8.30
C GLU A 91 1.88 18.37 8.14
N LEU A 92 2.24 17.09 7.99
CA LEU A 92 1.29 15.98 7.90
C LEU A 92 0.46 15.84 9.18
N ILE A 93 1.08 16.06 10.34
CA ILE A 93 0.43 15.99 11.65
C ILE A 93 -0.52 17.18 11.84
N ALA A 94 -0.17 18.35 11.32
CA ALA A 94 -0.93 19.59 11.42
C ALA A 94 -2.12 19.67 10.44
N THR A 95 -2.12 18.88 9.36
CA THR A 95 -3.22 18.87 8.38
C THR A 95 -4.58 18.60 9.05
N PRO A 96 -5.64 19.39 8.82
CA PRO A 96 -6.94 19.13 9.44
C PRO A 96 -7.51 17.74 9.06
N PRO A 97 -8.25 17.05 9.96
CA PRO A 97 -8.87 15.75 9.67
C PRO A 97 -9.81 15.74 8.45
N GLU A 98 -10.37 16.89 8.10
CA GLU A 98 -11.23 17.09 6.94
C GLU A 98 -10.47 16.94 5.61
N GLU A 99 -9.19 17.30 5.60
CA GLU A 99 -8.31 17.22 4.43
C GLU A 99 -7.54 15.89 4.37
N LEU A 100 -7.16 15.38 5.54
CA LEU A 100 -6.40 14.14 5.70
C LEU A 100 -6.91 13.39 6.93
N PRO A 101 -7.54 12.21 6.80
CA PRO A 101 -8.17 11.57 7.94
C PRO A 101 -7.18 11.12 9.01
N LEU A 102 -7.75 10.73 10.16
CA LEU A 102 -7.11 10.58 11.47
C LEU A 102 -6.86 11.93 12.16
N THR A 103 -6.90 11.91 13.49
CA THR A 103 -6.50 13.06 14.29
C THR A 103 -4.98 13.26 14.24
N SER A 104 -4.49 14.42 14.68
CA SER A 104 -3.04 14.65 14.84
C SER A 104 -2.38 13.57 15.71
N GLU A 105 -3.06 13.13 16.77
CA GLU A 105 -2.61 12.00 17.60
C GLU A 105 -2.56 10.69 16.81
N GLY A 106 -3.62 10.37 16.05
CA GLY A 106 -3.68 9.16 15.23
C GLY A 106 -2.59 9.12 14.15
N ARG A 107 -2.29 10.25 13.52
CA ARG A 107 -1.18 10.36 12.54
C ARG A 107 0.18 10.21 13.21
N THR A 108 0.37 10.83 14.38
CA THR A 108 1.60 10.70 15.17
C THR A 108 1.84 9.24 15.55
N ASP A 109 0.82 8.55 16.05
CA ASP A 109 0.89 7.12 16.38
C ASP A 109 1.22 6.26 15.15
N LEU A 110 0.58 6.54 14.00
CA LEU A 110 0.86 5.83 12.75
C LEU A 110 2.30 6.01 12.26
N ILE A 111 2.83 7.24 12.33
CA ILE A 111 4.25 7.53 12.02
C ILE A 111 5.16 6.71 12.95
N ARG A 112 4.93 6.76 14.26
CA ARG A 112 5.76 6.04 15.24
C ARG A 112 5.75 4.53 15.02
N LYS A 113 4.56 3.95 14.76
CA LYS A 113 4.42 2.52 14.45
C LYS A 113 5.16 2.14 13.17
N THR A 114 5.02 2.95 12.12
CA THR A 114 5.69 2.73 10.84
C THR A 114 7.20 2.72 11.02
N VAL A 115 7.76 3.74 11.67
CA VAL A 115 9.20 3.82 11.98
C VAL A 115 9.65 2.64 12.84
N GLY A 116 8.90 2.29 13.89
CA GLY A 116 9.25 1.18 14.77
C GLY A 116 9.35 -0.15 14.02
N GLN A 117 8.42 -0.39 13.09
CA GLN A 117 8.45 -1.57 12.22
C GLN A 117 9.62 -1.54 11.23
N MET A 118 9.87 -0.42 10.56
CA MET A 118 10.97 -0.28 9.60
C MET A 118 12.33 -0.46 10.29
N ALA A 119 12.53 0.16 11.46
CA ALA A 119 13.76 0.04 12.24
C ALA A 119 14.00 -1.40 12.70
N ALA A 120 12.96 -2.12 13.15
CA ALA A 120 13.06 -3.51 13.55
C ALA A 120 13.39 -4.48 12.38
N LYS A 121 13.34 -4.00 11.13
CA LYS A 121 13.65 -4.76 9.93
C LYS A 121 14.96 -4.33 9.27
N GLU A 122 15.70 -3.41 9.88
CA GLU A 122 16.98 -2.91 9.38
C GLU A 122 16.91 -2.56 7.88
N MET A 123 15.83 -1.88 7.48
CA MET A 123 15.69 -1.39 6.11
C MET A 123 16.83 -0.40 5.88
N GLY A 124 17.88 -0.82 5.16
CA GLY A 124 19.17 -0.12 5.14
C GLY A 124 19.10 1.19 4.34
N TYR A 125 19.15 2.33 5.03
CA TYR A 125 19.20 3.65 4.39
C TYR A 125 20.57 4.30 4.56
N GLY A 126 21.13 4.83 3.47
CA GLY A 126 22.40 5.56 3.51
C GLY A 126 22.31 6.96 4.14
N SER A 127 21.11 7.54 4.22
CA SER A 127 20.85 8.82 4.88
C SER A 127 19.41 8.92 5.40
N THR A 128 19.18 9.90 6.27
CA THR A 128 17.90 10.11 6.96
C THR A 128 16.80 10.63 6.07
N ARG A 129 17.13 11.46 5.08
CA ARG A 129 16.11 12.01 4.18
C ARG A 129 15.36 10.91 3.40
N PRO A 130 16.03 9.95 2.71
CA PRO A 130 15.40 8.77 2.13
C PRO A 130 14.52 7.98 3.10
N PHE A 131 14.99 7.79 4.33
CA PHE A 131 14.23 7.10 5.38
C PHE A 131 12.92 7.84 5.71
N VAL A 132 12.99 9.15 5.97
CA VAL A 132 11.82 9.97 6.30
C VAL A 132 10.85 10.06 5.12
N ASP A 133 11.35 10.17 3.90
CA ASP A 133 10.51 10.18 2.70
C ASP A 133 9.80 8.82 2.48
N ASP A 134 10.45 7.69 2.77
CA ASP A 134 9.81 6.36 2.76
C ASP A 134 8.72 6.26 3.84
N VAL A 135 9.01 6.69 5.08
CA VAL A 135 8.01 6.79 6.16
C VAL A 135 6.82 7.64 5.73
N LYS A 136 7.07 8.81 5.11
CA LYS A 136 6.02 9.70 4.61
C LYS A 136 5.13 8.97 3.60
N GLN A 137 5.72 8.34 2.58
CA GLN A 137 4.96 7.65 1.55
C GLN A 137 4.11 6.50 2.13
N ARG A 138 4.68 5.67 3.01
CA ARG A 138 3.96 4.57 3.68
C ARG A 138 2.77 5.05 4.51
N VAL A 139 2.98 6.11 5.29
CA VAL A 139 1.93 6.71 6.13
C VAL A 139 0.83 7.29 5.23
N LEU A 140 1.19 7.99 4.16
CA LEU A 140 0.23 8.54 3.19
C LEU A 140 -0.61 7.45 2.50
N VAL A 141 0.02 6.39 2.00
CA VAL A 141 -0.67 5.24 1.39
C VAL A 141 -1.66 4.63 2.38
N SER A 142 -1.24 4.46 3.64
CA SER A 142 -2.08 3.91 4.71
C SER A 142 -3.28 4.79 5.06
N ILE A 143 -3.06 6.11 5.11
CA ILE A 143 -4.11 7.09 5.39
C ILE A 143 -5.10 7.17 4.23
N TYR A 144 -4.63 7.23 2.98
CA TYR A 144 -5.52 7.30 1.82
C TYR A 144 -6.31 6.03 1.60
N MET A 145 -5.73 4.85 1.85
CA MET A 145 -6.52 3.62 1.82
C MET A 145 -7.67 3.70 2.84
N GLN A 146 -7.39 4.10 4.08
CA GLN A 146 -8.44 4.30 5.09
C GLN A 146 -9.47 5.35 4.66
N TYR A 147 -9.02 6.49 4.13
CA TYR A 147 -9.88 7.57 3.65
C TYR A 147 -10.89 7.09 2.60
N THR A 148 -10.39 6.36 1.60
CA THR A 148 -11.20 5.93 0.45
C THR A 148 -12.28 4.93 0.84
N GLN A 149 -12.11 4.24 1.96
CA GLN A 149 -13.07 3.26 2.46
C GLN A 149 -13.98 3.80 3.57
N ALA A 150 -13.60 4.90 4.23
CA ALA A 150 -14.35 5.52 5.31
C ALA A 150 -15.81 5.82 4.89
N GLY A 151 -16.75 5.64 5.82
CA GLY A 151 -18.14 6.06 5.65
C GLY A 151 -19.11 5.02 5.05
N THR A 152 -19.08 3.76 5.47
CA THR A 152 -20.09 2.76 5.02
C THR A 152 -21.49 2.92 5.58
N GLU A 153 -21.75 3.93 6.41
CA GLU A 153 -23.12 4.23 6.81
C GLU A 153 -23.88 4.81 5.62
N LYS A 154 -25.15 4.40 5.44
CA LYS A 154 -26.00 4.93 4.36
C LYS A 154 -26.08 6.45 4.49
N GLY A 155 -25.65 7.17 3.44
CA GLY A 155 -25.70 8.63 3.37
C GLY A 155 -24.37 9.35 3.54
N LEU A 156 -23.30 8.67 3.96
CA LEU A 156 -21.95 9.25 4.00
C LEU A 156 -21.35 9.34 2.59
N ALA A 157 -20.76 10.50 2.29
CA ALA A 157 -20.12 10.76 1.00
C ALA A 157 -18.81 9.98 0.89
N LYS A 158 -18.55 9.36 -0.28
CA LYS A 158 -17.31 8.62 -0.58
C LYS A 158 -16.76 8.99 -1.94
N GLY A 159 -15.44 8.88 -2.13
CA GLY A 159 -14.81 9.12 -3.43
C GLY A 159 -14.98 7.95 -4.43
N PHE A 160 -15.00 6.71 -3.93
CA PHE A 160 -14.85 5.51 -4.77
C PHE A 160 -15.89 4.42 -4.51
N SER A 161 -16.22 3.66 -5.55
CA SER A 161 -17.04 2.43 -5.52
C SER A 161 -16.61 1.49 -6.67
N TYR A 162 -17.03 0.23 -6.64
CA TYR A 162 -16.85 -0.64 -7.80
C TYR A 162 -17.83 -0.30 -8.92
N PRO A 163 -17.43 -0.44 -10.20
CA PRO A 163 -18.36 -0.36 -11.32
C PRO A 163 -19.31 -1.57 -11.36
N ASN A 164 -20.51 -1.37 -11.90
CA ASN A 164 -21.51 -2.41 -12.16
C ASN A 164 -21.75 -3.40 -11.00
N ARG A 165 -21.84 -2.90 -9.76
CA ARG A 165 -21.96 -3.75 -8.56
C ARG A 165 -23.22 -3.42 -7.78
N LYS A 166 -24.16 -4.37 -7.73
CA LYS A 166 -25.42 -4.24 -6.99
C LYS A 166 -25.22 -3.91 -5.50
N GLY A 167 -24.26 -4.56 -4.85
CA GLY A 167 -23.93 -4.31 -3.43
C GLY A 167 -23.46 -2.87 -3.14
N ASP A 168 -22.96 -2.17 -4.17
CA ASP A 168 -22.44 -0.81 -4.05
C ASP A 168 -23.45 0.24 -4.56
N GLY A 169 -24.61 -0.18 -5.07
CA GLY A 169 -25.60 0.71 -5.69
C GLY A 169 -25.23 1.19 -7.11
N THR A 170 -24.26 0.53 -7.75
CA THR A 170 -23.68 0.94 -9.05
C THR A 170 -24.06 0.01 -10.21
N GLU A 171 -25.02 -0.89 -9.99
CA GLU A 171 -25.54 -1.80 -11.03
C GLU A 171 -25.95 -1.03 -12.30
N GLY A 172 -25.47 -1.50 -13.45
CA GLY A 172 -25.70 -0.88 -14.76
C GLY A 172 -24.82 0.34 -15.08
N VAL A 173 -23.90 0.73 -14.18
CA VAL A 173 -22.98 1.86 -14.42
C VAL A 173 -21.57 1.34 -14.70
N ALA A 174 -21.05 1.64 -15.88
CA ALA A 174 -19.69 1.30 -16.29
C ALA A 174 -18.64 2.09 -15.48
N ALA A 175 -17.37 1.66 -15.59
CA ALA A 175 -16.26 2.37 -15.00
C ALA A 175 -16.15 3.80 -15.52
N LYS A 176 -15.90 4.74 -14.62
CA LYS A 176 -15.82 6.18 -14.91
C LYS A 176 -15.08 6.94 -13.80
N VAL A 177 -14.67 8.16 -14.11
CA VAL A 177 -14.25 9.14 -13.11
C VAL A 177 -15.45 9.96 -12.62
N ASN A 178 -15.36 10.55 -11.43
CA ASN A 178 -16.39 11.46 -10.92
C ASN A 178 -16.37 12.82 -11.65
N ASN A 179 -17.40 13.65 -11.44
CA ASN A 179 -17.55 14.94 -12.11
C ASN A 179 -16.44 15.95 -11.78
N ALA A 180 -15.83 15.91 -10.59
CA ALA A 180 -14.73 16.80 -10.24
C ALA A 180 -13.43 16.46 -11.00
N ALA A 181 -13.27 15.20 -11.37
CA ALA A 181 -12.17 14.69 -12.17
C ALA A 181 -12.46 14.75 -13.69
N GLU A 182 -13.69 15.11 -14.07
CA GLU A 182 -14.11 15.24 -15.47
C GLU A 182 -13.31 16.35 -16.17
N GLY A 183 -12.85 16.07 -17.39
CA GLY A 183 -11.98 16.97 -18.15
C GLY A 183 -10.51 16.99 -17.70
N LEU A 184 -10.15 16.42 -16.56
CA LEU A 184 -8.75 16.13 -16.17
C LEU A 184 -8.32 14.73 -16.66
N TRP A 185 -9.26 13.80 -16.75
CA TRP A 185 -9.06 12.49 -17.35
C TRP A 185 -9.77 12.40 -18.70
N GLY A 186 -9.15 11.68 -19.63
CA GLY A 186 -9.74 11.32 -20.90
C GLY A 186 -10.86 10.27 -20.75
N PRO A 187 -11.57 9.96 -21.85
CA PRO A 187 -12.61 8.93 -21.83
C PRO A 187 -12.01 7.54 -21.57
N ASN A 188 -12.85 6.61 -21.14
CA ASN A 188 -12.50 5.19 -21.10
C ASN A 188 -12.13 4.71 -22.52
N LYS A 189 -10.89 4.23 -22.68
CA LYS A 189 -10.38 3.70 -23.97
C LYS A 189 -10.34 2.16 -24.05
N GLY A 190 -10.65 1.45 -22.96
CA GLY A 190 -10.48 0.00 -22.85
C GLY A 190 -11.78 -0.82 -22.80
N GLY A 191 -12.94 -0.19 -22.94
CA GLY A 191 -14.23 -0.88 -22.79
C GLY A 191 -14.37 -1.48 -21.38
N ASP A 192 -14.60 -2.78 -21.29
CA ASP A 192 -14.75 -3.48 -20.00
C ASP A 192 -13.43 -3.62 -19.22
N ALA A 193 -12.30 -3.66 -19.90
CA ALA A 193 -10.96 -3.67 -19.30
C ALA A 193 -10.41 -2.27 -19.02
N TYR A 194 -11.25 -1.25 -19.17
CA TYR A 194 -11.04 0.19 -19.15
C TYR A 194 -9.68 0.75 -18.69
N TYR A 195 -9.26 1.82 -19.34
CA TYR A 195 -8.21 2.68 -18.80
C TYR A 195 -8.50 4.14 -19.11
N PHE A 196 -7.98 5.02 -18.26
CA PHE A 196 -8.12 6.47 -18.38
C PHE A 196 -6.73 7.11 -18.40
N GLU A 197 -6.41 7.78 -19.50
CA GLU A 197 -5.22 8.61 -19.61
C GLU A 197 -5.53 10.04 -19.13
N LEU A 198 -4.51 10.78 -18.71
CA LEU A 198 -4.68 12.21 -18.46
C LEU A 198 -5.03 12.96 -19.76
N SER A 199 -6.00 13.86 -19.68
CA SER A 199 -6.24 14.85 -20.73
C SER A 199 -5.07 15.84 -20.80
N ASP A 200 -5.03 16.71 -21.81
CA ASP A 200 -4.01 17.77 -21.86
C ASP A 200 -4.11 18.74 -20.67
N ARG A 201 -5.33 18.97 -20.16
CA ARG A 201 -5.54 19.73 -18.92
C ARG A 201 -5.04 18.96 -17.71
N GLY A 202 -5.29 17.65 -17.67
CA GLY A 202 -4.79 16.74 -16.63
C GLY A 202 -3.27 16.69 -16.57
N LYS A 203 -2.59 16.57 -17.72
CA LYS A 203 -1.12 16.58 -17.79
C LYS A 203 -0.51 17.86 -17.22
N ARG A 204 -1.17 19.00 -17.40
CA ARG A 204 -0.75 20.29 -16.81
C ARG A 204 -1.01 20.40 -15.31
N ASN A 205 -1.96 19.62 -14.78
CA ASN A 205 -2.42 19.69 -13.38
C ASN A 205 -2.53 18.26 -12.80
N ALA A 206 -1.47 17.46 -12.93
CA ALA A 206 -1.54 16.02 -12.73
C ALA A 206 -1.91 15.63 -11.29
N TYR A 207 -1.36 16.35 -10.31
CA TYR A 207 -1.72 16.16 -8.91
C TYR A 207 -3.21 16.48 -8.66
N GLN A 208 -3.73 17.56 -9.25
CA GLN A 208 -5.16 17.88 -9.17
C GLN A 208 -6.02 16.80 -9.83
N ALA A 209 -5.58 16.25 -10.97
CA ALA A 209 -6.28 15.14 -11.64
C ALA A 209 -6.40 13.92 -10.72
N ILE A 210 -5.35 13.60 -9.98
CA ILE A 210 -5.35 12.50 -9.00
C ILE A 210 -6.27 12.82 -7.82
N THR A 211 -6.11 13.99 -7.17
CA THR A 211 -6.87 14.32 -5.96
C THR A 211 -8.37 14.53 -6.24
N ALA A 212 -8.74 15.01 -7.43
CA ALA A 212 -10.14 15.13 -7.83
C ALA A 212 -10.87 13.78 -7.87
N LEU A 213 -10.17 12.65 -8.09
CA LEU A 213 -10.79 11.32 -8.03
C LEU A 213 -11.33 10.98 -6.63
N PHE A 214 -10.77 11.60 -5.59
CA PHE A 214 -11.14 11.39 -4.18
C PHE A 214 -12.33 12.24 -3.74
N THR A 215 -12.84 13.15 -4.58
CA THR A 215 -13.95 14.04 -4.21
C THR A 215 -15.17 13.23 -3.74
N PRO A 216 -15.61 13.40 -2.47
CA PRO A 216 -16.70 12.61 -1.93
C PRO A 216 -18.04 12.87 -2.63
N GLN A 217 -18.79 11.80 -2.90
CA GLN A 217 -20.14 11.83 -3.48
C GLN A 217 -21.09 10.98 -2.63
N THR A 218 -22.28 11.52 -2.35
CA THR A 218 -23.35 10.82 -1.64
C THR A 218 -24.00 9.76 -2.53
N ASP A 219 -24.29 10.09 -3.78
CA ASP A 219 -24.77 9.13 -4.80
C ASP A 219 -23.64 8.18 -5.20
N PRO A 220 -23.78 6.85 -4.96
CA PRO A 220 -22.80 5.87 -5.39
C PRO A 220 -22.52 5.89 -6.89
N LYS A 221 -23.51 6.23 -7.72
CA LYS A 221 -23.35 6.29 -9.19
C LYS A 221 -22.59 7.53 -9.65
N ALA A 222 -22.41 8.54 -8.81
CA ALA A 222 -21.64 9.75 -9.12
C ALA A 222 -20.15 9.65 -8.74
N ARG A 223 -19.78 8.62 -7.97
CA ARG A 223 -18.40 8.36 -7.51
C ARG A 223 -17.46 8.02 -8.67
N THR A 224 -16.16 8.00 -8.37
CA THR A 224 -15.18 7.34 -9.21
C THR A 224 -15.41 5.83 -9.13
N LEU A 225 -15.70 5.19 -10.26
CA LEU A 225 -16.05 3.77 -10.34
C LEU A 225 -14.89 2.97 -10.94
N ILE A 226 -14.07 2.35 -10.09
CA ILE A 226 -12.86 1.62 -10.49
C ILE A 226 -12.63 0.36 -9.62
N HIS A 227 -11.82 -0.58 -10.10
CA HIS A 227 -11.46 -1.82 -9.37
C HIS A 227 -10.33 -1.58 -8.35
N CYS A 228 -10.11 -2.53 -7.44
CA CYS A 228 -9.19 -2.40 -6.30
C CYS A 228 -7.73 -2.09 -6.69
N ASP A 229 -7.24 -2.66 -7.78
CA ASP A 229 -5.90 -2.45 -8.31
C ASP A 229 -5.71 -1.04 -8.87
N TYR A 230 -6.73 -0.47 -9.53
CA TYR A 230 -6.75 0.92 -9.97
C TYR A 230 -6.69 1.84 -8.77
N LEU A 231 -7.54 1.59 -7.76
CA LEU A 231 -7.58 2.42 -6.56
C LEU A 231 -6.22 2.46 -5.85
N ILE A 232 -5.58 1.32 -5.64
CA ILE A 232 -4.24 1.29 -5.03
C ILE A 232 -3.24 2.03 -5.89
N SER A 233 -3.24 1.85 -7.22
CA SER A 233 -2.31 2.59 -8.09
C SER A 233 -2.47 4.11 -7.94
N VAL A 234 -3.70 4.61 -7.83
CA VAL A 234 -4.00 6.04 -7.61
C VAL A 234 -3.51 6.52 -6.25
N ILE A 235 -3.73 5.73 -5.21
CA ILE A 235 -3.24 6.02 -3.86
C ILE A 235 -1.71 6.14 -3.86
N GLU A 236 -1.03 5.20 -4.51
CA GLU A 236 0.43 5.19 -4.61
C GLU A 236 0.96 6.38 -5.41
N PHE A 237 0.34 6.72 -6.55
CA PHE A 237 0.68 7.93 -7.29
C PHE A 237 0.49 9.20 -6.45
N ARG A 238 -0.61 9.31 -5.70
CA ARG A 238 -0.85 10.45 -4.82
C ARG A 238 0.21 10.56 -3.73
N ALA A 239 0.46 9.48 -3.00
CA ALA A 239 1.45 9.44 -1.93
C ALA A 239 2.85 9.75 -2.45
N TRP A 240 3.23 9.23 -3.62
CA TRP A 240 4.51 9.52 -4.26
C TRP A 240 4.61 10.99 -4.68
N ALA A 241 3.56 11.56 -5.29
CA ALA A 241 3.52 12.98 -5.68
C ALA A 241 3.75 13.92 -4.49
N GLU A 242 3.11 13.64 -3.35
CA GLU A 242 3.29 14.44 -2.12
C GLU A 242 4.64 14.21 -1.45
N THR A 243 5.25 13.04 -1.65
CA THR A 243 6.57 12.73 -1.10
C THR A 243 7.68 13.43 -1.89
N ILE A 244 7.64 13.40 -3.22
CA ILE A 244 8.61 14.15 -4.05
C ILE A 244 8.28 15.65 -4.12
N GLY A 245 7.07 16.05 -3.78
CA GLY A 245 6.60 17.42 -3.88
C GLY A 245 5.75 17.64 -5.13
N VAL A 246 4.61 18.28 -4.92
CA VAL A 246 3.54 18.44 -5.93
C VAL A 246 4.04 19.13 -7.20
N GLU A 247 4.83 20.19 -7.07
CA GLU A 247 5.37 20.92 -8.22
C GLU A 247 6.36 20.07 -9.03
N MET A 248 7.22 19.32 -8.36
CA MET A 248 8.14 18.40 -9.03
C MET A 248 7.37 17.30 -9.76
N PHE A 249 6.34 16.74 -9.13
CA PHE A 249 5.46 15.77 -9.78
C PHE A 249 4.77 16.35 -11.02
N ASN A 250 4.09 17.50 -10.89
CA ASN A 250 3.41 18.16 -12.00
C ASN A 250 4.36 18.53 -13.15
N SER A 251 5.57 19.00 -12.83
CA SER A 251 6.59 19.30 -13.84
C SER A 251 7.01 18.04 -14.61
N ASN A 252 7.27 16.95 -13.90
CA ASN A 252 7.70 15.69 -14.52
C ASN A 252 6.59 14.99 -15.32
N VAL A 253 5.31 15.18 -14.95
CA VAL A 253 4.20 14.72 -15.80
C VAL A 253 4.11 15.55 -17.09
N ARG A 254 4.28 16.88 -17.01
CA ARG A 254 4.30 17.76 -18.20
C ARG A 254 5.44 17.41 -19.16
N MET A 255 6.61 17.07 -18.62
CA MET A 255 7.77 16.63 -19.41
C MET A 255 7.62 15.22 -19.99
N GLY A 256 6.62 14.44 -19.56
CA GLY A 256 6.44 13.05 -19.97
C GLY A 256 7.33 12.05 -19.24
N ASN A 257 8.06 12.49 -18.22
CA ASN A 257 8.89 11.63 -17.37
C ASN A 257 8.04 10.72 -16.48
N ILE A 258 6.90 11.22 -16.02
CA ILE A 258 5.89 10.46 -15.27
C ILE A 258 4.63 10.40 -16.11
N VAL A 259 4.08 9.20 -16.34
CA VAL A 259 2.88 9.01 -17.17
C VAL A 259 1.80 8.32 -16.35
N PRO A 260 1.01 9.06 -15.55
CA PRO A 260 -0.08 8.47 -14.79
C PRO A 260 -1.18 7.98 -15.73
N VAL A 261 -1.54 6.71 -15.59
CA VAL A 261 -2.67 6.08 -16.28
C VAL A 261 -3.48 5.29 -15.27
N LEU A 262 -4.79 5.53 -15.22
CA LEU A 262 -5.69 4.67 -14.46
C LEU A 262 -5.90 3.40 -15.26
N LYS A 263 -5.21 2.32 -14.91
CA LYS A 263 -5.30 1.04 -15.61
C LYS A 263 -5.11 -0.13 -14.66
N TYR A 264 -5.47 -1.31 -15.15
CA TYR A 264 -5.18 -2.56 -14.48
C TYR A 264 -3.68 -2.67 -14.19
N ASP A 265 -3.32 -3.06 -12.97
CA ASP A 265 -1.92 -3.22 -12.54
C ASP A 265 -1.07 -1.93 -12.70
N GLY A 266 -1.67 -0.74 -12.53
CA GLY A 266 -0.98 0.55 -12.71
C GLY A 266 0.27 0.75 -11.82
N PHE A 267 0.33 0.09 -10.66
CA PHE A 267 1.51 0.09 -9.80
C PHE A 267 2.71 -0.67 -10.40
N ALA A 268 2.54 -1.46 -11.47
CA ALA A 268 3.67 -2.02 -12.22
C ALA A 268 4.45 -0.94 -12.98
N ASP A 269 3.83 0.19 -13.34
CA ASP A 269 4.56 1.33 -13.89
C ASP A 269 5.34 2.07 -12.81
N LEU A 270 4.76 2.20 -11.61
CA LEU A 270 5.47 2.70 -10.41
C LEU A 270 6.61 1.80 -9.97
N ALA A 271 6.62 0.54 -10.41
CA ALA A 271 7.71 -0.39 -10.16
C ALA A 271 8.89 -0.23 -11.11
N LYS A 272 8.79 0.62 -12.14
CA LYS A 272 9.87 0.87 -13.10
C LYS A 272 10.74 2.03 -12.63
N SER A 273 12.02 1.97 -13.00
CA SER A 273 12.93 3.11 -12.85
C SER A 273 12.40 4.30 -13.66
N THR A 274 12.21 5.42 -12.97
CA THR A 274 11.68 6.67 -13.50
C THR A 274 12.71 7.77 -13.29
N SER A 275 13.07 8.49 -14.33
CA SER A 275 13.98 9.63 -14.21
C SER A 275 13.19 10.91 -13.92
N ILE A 276 13.39 11.49 -12.75
CA ILE A 276 12.78 12.76 -12.35
C ILE A 276 13.79 13.90 -12.45
N SER A 277 13.35 15.05 -12.94
CA SER A 277 14.18 16.25 -13.08
C SER A 277 13.59 17.40 -12.25
N ASP A 278 14.46 18.12 -11.55
CA ASP A 278 14.16 19.40 -10.89
C ASP A 278 14.52 20.61 -11.78
N GLY A 279 14.92 20.36 -13.05
CA GLY A 279 15.41 21.35 -14.00
C GLY A 279 16.92 21.58 -13.96
N LYS A 280 17.63 21.08 -12.94
CA LYS A 280 19.09 21.17 -12.79
C LYS A 280 19.75 19.80 -12.74
N ASN A 281 19.13 18.88 -12.00
CA ASN A 281 19.60 17.53 -11.76
C ASN A 281 18.55 16.53 -12.25
N VAL A 282 19.02 15.36 -12.66
CA VAL A 282 18.17 14.22 -12.97
C VAL A 282 18.49 13.12 -11.97
N VAL A 283 17.46 12.62 -11.29
CA VAL A 283 17.56 11.52 -10.33
C VAL A 283 16.72 10.37 -10.85
N THR A 284 17.29 9.17 -10.90
CA THR A 284 16.53 7.96 -11.17
C THR A 284 15.92 7.46 -9.87
N THR A 285 14.62 7.25 -9.84
CA THR A 285 13.87 6.76 -8.68
C THR A 285 13.02 5.57 -9.08
N GLN A 286 12.75 4.67 -8.13
CA GLN A 286 11.84 3.57 -8.28
C GLN A 286 10.74 3.71 -7.21
N PRO A 287 9.58 4.32 -7.55
CA PRO A 287 8.57 4.71 -6.56
C PRO A 287 8.04 3.55 -5.71
N LEU A 288 8.01 2.35 -6.29
CA LEU A 288 7.66 1.10 -5.64
C LEU A 288 8.65 0.01 -6.03
N SER A 289 9.01 -0.86 -5.11
CA SER A 289 9.70 -2.11 -5.44
C SER A 289 8.81 -3.31 -5.14
N LYS A 290 8.87 -4.29 -6.03
CA LYS A 290 8.32 -5.62 -5.78
C LYS A 290 9.35 -6.42 -4.99
N VAL A 291 9.07 -6.70 -3.72
CA VAL A 291 9.95 -7.46 -2.84
C VAL A 291 9.35 -8.83 -2.55
N THR A 292 10.20 -9.85 -2.55
CA THR A 292 9.82 -11.20 -2.09
C THR A 292 10.24 -11.32 -0.64
N LEU A 293 9.29 -11.62 0.23
CA LEU A 293 9.49 -11.73 1.67
C LEU A 293 9.63 -13.19 2.08
N ALA A 294 10.52 -13.46 3.02
CA ALA A 294 10.69 -14.78 3.60
C ALA A 294 9.48 -15.14 4.48
N SER A 295 8.91 -14.16 5.19
CA SER A 295 7.80 -14.38 6.12
C SER A 295 6.85 -13.20 6.24
N GLU A 296 5.63 -13.44 6.70
CA GLU A 296 4.64 -12.40 6.99
C GLU A 296 5.09 -11.43 8.09
N SER A 297 6.08 -11.82 8.91
CA SER A 297 6.62 -10.94 9.93
C SER A 297 7.43 -9.77 9.35
N GLU A 298 7.86 -9.86 8.08
CA GLU A 298 8.60 -8.82 7.36
C GLU A 298 7.71 -7.79 6.68
N LEU A 299 6.39 -7.98 6.78
CA LEU A 299 5.42 -6.96 6.37
C LEU A 299 5.48 -5.78 7.32
N VAL A 300 5.37 -4.59 6.75
CA VAL A 300 5.34 -3.32 7.48
C VAL A 300 4.20 -2.44 6.97
N ILE A 301 3.81 -1.45 7.76
CA ILE A 301 2.80 -0.45 7.37
C ILE A 301 3.19 0.20 6.03
N GLY A 302 2.19 0.41 5.18
CA GLY A 302 2.33 0.91 3.81
C GLY A 302 2.62 -0.16 2.75
N ASP A 303 2.85 -1.41 3.13
CA ASP A 303 3.01 -2.48 2.12
C ASP A 303 1.69 -2.78 1.40
N HIS A 304 1.72 -2.79 0.07
CA HIS A 304 0.68 -3.35 -0.78
C HIS A 304 0.89 -4.86 -0.93
N VAL A 305 -0.13 -5.63 -0.56
CA VAL A 305 -0.16 -7.09 -0.64
C VAL A 305 -1.38 -7.57 -1.42
N VAL A 306 -1.35 -8.83 -1.83
CA VAL A 306 -2.46 -9.50 -2.51
C VAL A 306 -2.86 -10.74 -1.74
N PHE A 307 -4.14 -10.87 -1.44
CA PHE A 307 -4.74 -12.07 -0.89
C PHE A 307 -5.33 -12.90 -2.04
N TYR A 308 -4.74 -14.04 -2.34
CA TYR A 308 -5.15 -14.95 -3.41
C TYR A 308 -6.18 -15.97 -2.92
N ASN A 309 -7.19 -16.20 -3.75
CA ASN A 309 -8.09 -17.34 -3.59
C ASN A 309 -7.47 -18.61 -4.21
N ASP A 310 -8.16 -19.73 -4.09
CA ASP A 310 -7.74 -20.97 -4.74
C ASP A 310 -7.64 -20.79 -6.27
N PRO A 311 -6.61 -21.35 -6.93
CA PRO A 311 -6.43 -21.27 -8.39
C PRO A 311 -7.62 -21.74 -9.21
N THR A 312 -8.46 -22.61 -8.65
CA THR A 312 -9.68 -23.09 -9.29
C THR A 312 -10.88 -22.16 -9.15
N TYR A 313 -10.74 -20.99 -8.51
CA TYR A 313 -11.82 -20.00 -8.42
C TYR A 313 -12.25 -19.51 -9.82
N ASP A 314 -11.31 -19.12 -10.69
CA ASP A 314 -11.61 -18.68 -12.06
C ASP A 314 -12.38 -19.73 -12.88
N PRO A 315 -11.93 -21.01 -12.97
CA PRO A 315 -12.73 -22.01 -13.67
C PRO A 315 -14.06 -22.30 -12.96
N LEU A 316 -14.12 -22.27 -11.63
CA LEU A 316 -15.35 -22.48 -10.88
C LEU A 316 -16.41 -21.42 -11.20
N THR A 317 -16.03 -20.15 -11.34
CA THR A 317 -16.95 -19.03 -11.59
C THR A 317 -17.12 -18.69 -13.06
N LYS A 318 -16.56 -19.47 -14.00
CA LYS A 318 -16.58 -19.15 -15.44
C LYS A 318 -17.97 -18.86 -16.02
N GLY A 319 -19.02 -19.55 -15.56
CA GLY A 319 -20.40 -19.35 -16.02
C GLY A 319 -21.24 -18.42 -15.12
N ASP A 320 -20.68 -17.97 -14.00
CA ASP A 320 -21.27 -17.04 -13.03
C ASP A 320 -20.14 -16.13 -12.49
N PRO A 321 -19.58 -15.23 -13.34
CA PRO A 321 -18.35 -14.52 -13.03
C PRO A 321 -18.48 -13.67 -11.76
N ASP A 322 -17.45 -13.75 -10.91
CA ASP A 322 -17.33 -12.97 -9.67
C ASP A 322 -15.85 -12.58 -9.48
N VAL A 323 -15.60 -11.53 -8.68
CA VAL A 323 -14.31 -10.82 -8.64
C VAL A 323 -13.34 -11.34 -7.57
N TRP A 324 -13.72 -12.35 -6.77
CA TRP A 324 -12.97 -12.80 -5.59
C TRP A 324 -11.84 -13.79 -5.87
N LYS A 325 -11.25 -13.78 -7.07
CA LYS A 325 -10.05 -14.57 -7.37
C LYS A 325 -8.83 -14.08 -6.59
N LEU A 326 -8.81 -12.80 -6.27
CA LEU A 326 -7.85 -12.16 -5.38
C LEU A 326 -8.44 -10.89 -4.77
N GLU A 327 -7.81 -10.38 -3.72
CA GLU A 327 -8.11 -9.08 -3.12
C GLU A 327 -6.80 -8.30 -2.93
N ASN A 328 -6.74 -7.09 -3.46
CA ASN A 328 -5.61 -6.19 -3.22
C ASN A 328 -5.83 -5.42 -1.92
N ALA A 329 -4.81 -5.35 -1.06
CA ALA A 329 -4.90 -4.66 0.23
C ALA A 329 -3.60 -3.94 0.60
N VAL A 330 -3.70 -2.94 1.47
CA VAL A 330 -2.56 -2.25 2.09
C VAL A 330 -2.49 -2.63 3.57
N VAL A 331 -1.29 -2.80 4.11
CA VAL A 331 -1.05 -2.83 5.56
C VAL A 331 -1.21 -1.41 6.10
N VAL A 332 -2.38 -1.07 6.64
CA VAL A 332 -2.72 0.31 7.00
C VAL A 332 -2.40 0.66 8.46
N SER A 333 -2.23 -0.34 9.32
CA SER A 333 -1.94 -0.16 10.74
C SER A 333 -1.47 -1.47 11.38
N SER A 334 -1.20 -1.42 12.68
CA SER A 334 -0.99 -2.59 13.54
C SER A 334 -1.74 -2.44 14.86
N GLY A 335 -2.39 -3.52 15.29
CA GLY A 335 -3.06 -3.63 16.59
C GLY A 335 -2.41 -4.68 17.50
N LYS A 336 -3.06 -4.96 18.63
CA LYS A 336 -2.59 -5.97 19.60
C LYS A 336 -2.44 -7.37 18.99
N SER A 337 -3.28 -7.70 18.00
CA SER A 337 -3.33 -9.00 17.34
C SER A 337 -2.48 -9.07 16.06
N GLY A 338 -1.64 -8.07 15.79
CA GLY A 338 -0.78 -8.00 14.61
C GLY A 338 -1.21 -6.95 13.59
N LEU A 339 -0.82 -7.17 12.34
CA LEU A 339 -1.06 -6.24 11.24
C LEU A 339 -2.54 -6.15 10.85
N LEU A 340 -2.96 -4.95 10.49
CA LEU A 340 -4.30 -4.65 9.97
C LEU A 340 -4.20 -4.26 8.51
N PHE A 341 -5.09 -4.84 7.71
CA PHE A 341 -5.13 -4.71 6.26
C PHE A 341 -6.42 -4.01 5.85
N GLN A 342 -6.37 -3.28 4.74
CA GLN A 342 -7.57 -2.71 4.15
C GLN A 342 -7.49 -2.72 2.63
N GLY A 343 -8.57 -3.17 1.99
CA GLY A 343 -8.74 -3.24 0.54
C GLY A 343 -9.98 -2.48 0.09
N HIS A 344 -10.21 -2.41 -1.21
CA HIS A 344 -11.37 -1.70 -1.75
C HIS A 344 -12.66 -2.47 -1.46
N GLY A 345 -13.60 -1.82 -0.78
CA GLY A 345 -14.87 -2.42 -0.33
C GLY A 345 -14.85 -2.82 1.15
N TYR A 346 -13.76 -2.57 1.87
CA TYR A 346 -13.62 -2.88 3.30
C TYR A 346 -13.70 -1.60 4.16
N PRO A 347 -14.81 -1.36 4.88
CA PRO A 347 -15.01 -0.12 5.63
C PRO A 347 -13.95 0.23 6.66
N THR A 348 -13.42 -0.79 7.31
CA THR A 348 -12.49 -0.67 8.41
C THR A 348 -11.27 -1.54 8.14
N PRO A 349 -10.12 -1.20 8.74
CA PRO A 349 -8.98 -2.09 8.79
C PRO A 349 -9.35 -3.41 9.47
N LEU A 350 -8.96 -4.54 8.87
CA LEU A 350 -9.26 -5.88 9.38
C LEU A 350 -8.00 -6.74 9.50
N PRO A 351 -7.97 -7.70 10.43
CA PRO A 351 -6.89 -8.67 10.50
C PRO A 351 -6.90 -9.60 9.27
N LYS A 352 -5.75 -10.22 8.97
CA LYS A 352 -5.58 -11.22 7.90
C LYS A 352 -6.70 -12.28 7.88
N SER A 353 -7.08 -12.79 9.06
CA SER A 353 -8.10 -13.83 9.18
C SER A 353 -9.45 -13.45 8.59
N ALA A 354 -9.82 -12.17 8.63
CA ALA A 354 -11.08 -11.69 8.05
C ALA A 354 -11.05 -11.75 6.51
N PHE A 355 -9.93 -11.37 5.88
CA PHE A 355 -9.74 -11.50 4.43
C PHE A 355 -9.76 -12.97 4.00
N MET A 356 -9.07 -13.85 4.75
CA MET A 356 -9.07 -15.30 4.49
C MET A 356 -10.49 -15.88 4.56
N ASN A 357 -11.25 -15.51 5.59
CA ASN A 357 -12.63 -15.96 5.75
C ASN A 357 -13.53 -15.47 4.62
N ALA A 358 -13.37 -14.22 4.17
CA ALA A 358 -14.13 -13.67 3.06
C ALA A 358 -13.86 -14.43 1.74
N LEU A 359 -12.58 -14.68 1.42
CA LEU A 359 -12.18 -15.44 0.22
C LEU A 359 -12.76 -16.87 0.25
N CYS A 360 -12.63 -17.56 1.38
CA CYS A 360 -13.17 -18.90 1.56
C CYS A 360 -14.69 -18.91 1.44
N ALA A 361 -15.39 -17.96 2.08
CA ALA A 361 -16.85 -17.85 2.01
C ALA A 361 -17.34 -17.66 0.56
N LYS A 362 -16.64 -16.85 -0.22
CA LYS A 362 -16.96 -16.61 -1.64
C LYS A 362 -16.71 -17.84 -2.51
N TYR A 363 -15.58 -18.50 -2.33
CA TYR A 363 -15.32 -19.78 -3.00
C TYR A 363 -16.39 -20.83 -2.65
N ASN A 364 -16.71 -20.98 -1.36
CA ASN A 364 -17.64 -21.99 -0.85
C ASN A 364 -19.09 -21.74 -1.29
N LEU A 365 -19.48 -20.48 -1.50
CA LEU A 365 -20.78 -20.14 -2.09
C LEU A 365 -20.97 -20.79 -3.47
N HIS A 366 -19.95 -20.71 -4.33
CA HIS A 366 -20.00 -21.32 -5.66
C HIS A 366 -19.92 -22.85 -5.60
N VAL A 367 -19.14 -23.41 -4.66
CA VAL A 367 -19.14 -24.86 -4.40
C VAL A 367 -20.53 -25.35 -3.99
N ALA A 368 -21.20 -24.65 -3.07
CA ALA A 368 -22.54 -25.02 -2.61
C ALA A 368 -23.57 -24.94 -3.75
N ARG A 369 -23.52 -23.88 -4.57
CA ARG A 369 -24.36 -23.73 -5.77
C ARG A 369 -24.12 -24.84 -6.78
N ALA A 370 -22.87 -25.17 -7.09
CA ALA A 370 -22.53 -26.26 -8.00
C ALA A 370 -23.02 -27.62 -7.48
N ARG A 371 -22.82 -27.91 -6.19
CA ARG A 371 -23.31 -29.14 -5.54
C ARG A 371 -24.84 -29.24 -5.58
N LYS A 372 -25.55 -28.14 -5.38
CA LYS A 372 -27.01 -28.10 -5.52
C LYS A 372 -27.45 -28.50 -6.92
N LEU A 373 -26.83 -27.94 -7.97
CA LEU A 373 -27.16 -28.28 -9.36
C LEU A 373 -26.82 -29.73 -9.70
N ILE A 374 -25.71 -30.27 -9.16
CA ILE A 374 -25.38 -31.70 -9.29
C ILE A 374 -26.44 -32.58 -8.63
N ALA A 375 -26.96 -32.20 -7.45
CA ALA A 375 -28.02 -32.92 -6.78
C ALA A 375 -29.34 -32.88 -7.57
N GLU A 376 -29.70 -31.70 -8.11
CA GLU A 376 -30.84 -31.53 -9.02
C GLU A 376 -30.71 -32.45 -10.25
N GLU A 377 -29.54 -32.49 -10.88
CA GLU A 377 -29.26 -33.37 -12.03
C GLU A 377 -29.39 -34.86 -11.69
N LYS A 378 -28.89 -35.28 -10.52
CA LYS A 378 -28.97 -36.68 -10.06
C LYS A 378 -30.41 -37.13 -9.78
N GLN A 379 -31.26 -36.24 -9.28
CA GLN A 379 -32.65 -36.54 -8.94
C GLN A 379 -33.58 -36.49 -10.15
N ALA A 380 -33.24 -35.69 -11.17
CA ALA A 380 -34.04 -35.53 -12.36
C ALA A 380 -34.10 -36.81 -13.24
N LYS A 381 -35.23 -37.00 -13.94
CA LYS A 381 -35.49 -38.13 -14.83
C LYS A 381 -35.94 -37.64 -16.22
N GLY A 382 -35.77 -38.47 -17.25
CA GLY A 382 -36.21 -38.15 -18.61
C GLY A 382 -35.63 -36.84 -19.15
N THR A 383 -36.45 -36.04 -19.83
CA THR A 383 -36.08 -34.74 -20.41
C THR A 383 -35.63 -33.71 -19.35
N ALA A 384 -36.16 -33.79 -18.13
CA ALA A 384 -35.74 -32.91 -17.03
C ALA A 384 -34.28 -33.14 -16.62
N LYS A 385 -33.75 -34.36 -16.79
CA LYS A 385 -32.34 -34.67 -16.52
C LYS A 385 -31.41 -33.94 -17.48
N ALA A 386 -31.76 -33.93 -18.77
CA ALA A 386 -31.01 -33.19 -19.78
C ALA A 386 -31.02 -31.69 -19.49
N ALA A 387 -32.18 -31.11 -19.13
CA ALA A 387 -32.28 -29.70 -18.77
C ALA A 387 -31.47 -29.33 -17.52
N ALA A 388 -31.52 -30.15 -16.46
CA ALA A 388 -30.75 -29.95 -15.24
C ALA A 388 -29.24 -30.02 -15.51
N ARG A 389 -28.80 -30.98 -16.33
CA ARG A 389 -27.41 -31.07 -16.78
C ARG A 389 -27.01 -29.80 -17.53
N THR A 390 -27.75 -29.39 -18.57
CA THR A 390 -27.46 -28.17 -19.34
C THR A 390 -27.34 -26.95 -18.43
N LYS A 391 -28.26 -26.77 -17.49
CA LYS A 391 -28.20 -25.66 -16.51
C LYS A 391 -26.90 -25.69 -15.69
N ARG A 392 -26.46 -26.86 -15.23
CA ARG A 392 -25.19 -27.04 -14.52
C ARG A 392 -24.00 -26.75 -15.43
N GLU A 393 -23.99 -27.22 -16.67
CA GLU A 393 -22.86 -26.98 -17.59
C GLU A 393 -22.80 -25.51 -18.04
N THR A 394 -23.94 -24.81 -18.10
CA THR A 394 -23.97 -23.37 -18.39
C THR A 394 -23.38 -22.55 -17.24
N LEU A 395 -23.82 -22.80 -16.00
CA LEU A 395 -23.38 -22.00 -14.84
C LEU A 395 -21.99 -22.42 -14.32
N TYR A 396 -21.67 -23.71 -14.38
CA TYR A 396 -20.44 -24.29 -13.85
C TYR A 396 -19.76 -25.21 -14.90
N PRO A 397 -19.38 -24.69 -16.08
CA PRO A 397 -18.86 -25.48 -17.20
C PRO A 397 -17.58 -26.25 -16.89
N ARG A 398 -16.84 -25.81 -15.87
CA ARG A 398 -15.57 -26.42 -15.45
C ARG A 398 -15.69 -27.34 -14.24
N VAL A 399 -16.91 -27.56 -13.76
CA VAL A 399 -17.20 -28.62 -12.79
C VAL A 399 -17.49 -29.90 -13.59
N LEU A 400 -16.60 -30.88 -13.49
CA LEU A 400 -16.60 -32.09 -14.32
C LEU A 400 -16.70 -33.34 -13.46
N ASN A 401 -17.42 -34.36 -13.93
CA ASN A 401 -17.39 -35.68 -13.30
C ASN A 401 -16.30 -36.53 -13.98
N VAL A 402 -15.24 -36.86 -13.24
CA VAL A 402 -14.13 -37.67 -13.73
C VAL A 402 -13.99 -38.88 -12.82
N GLY A 403 -14.25 -40.08 -13.35
CA GLY A 403 -14.16 -41.33 -12.58
C GLY A 403 -15.10 -41.37 -11.38
N GLY A 404 -16.31 -40.79 -11.49
CA GLY A 404 -17.29 -40.73 -10.40
C GLY A 404 -17.06 -39.59 -9.39
N THR A 405 -15.96 -38.84 -9.52
CA THR A 405 -15.64 -37.71 -8.64
C THR A 405 -15.86 -36.38 -9.35
N TRP A 406 -16.56 -35.46 -8.69
CA TRP A 406 -16.71 -34.11 -9.19
C TRP A 406 -15.46 -33.28 -8.89
N VAL A 407 -14.89 -32.68 -9.94
CA VAL A 407 -13.68 -31.86 -9.88
C VAL A 407 -13.95 -30.50 -10.51
N VAL A 408 -13.26 -29.46 -10.05
CA VAL A 408 -13.12 -28.21 -10.80
C VAL A 408 -11.81 -28.29 -11.58
N SER A 409 -11.83 -27.99 -12.88
CA SER A 409 -10.64 -28.02 -13.72
C SER A 409 -10.66 -26.95 -14.81
N GLY A 410 -9.61 -26.16 -14.91
CA GLY A 410 -9.43 -25.18 -15.99
C GLY A 410 -8.27 -24.23 -15.74
N GLU A 411 -8.08 -23.29 -16.66
CA GLU A 411 -7.03 -22.29 -16.56
C GLU A 411 -7.33 -21.28 -15.44
N SER A 412 -6.33 -21.03 -14.61
CA SER A 412 -6.33 -19.94 -13.63
C SER A 412 -5.66 -18.72 -14.25
N THR A 413 -6.35 -17.58 -14.25
CA THR A 413 -5.77 -16.31 -14.70
C THR A 413 -4.74 -15.76 -13.71
N VAL A 414 -4.76 -16.23 -12.47
CA VAL A 414 -3.78 -15.87 -11.43
C VAL A 414 -2.44 -16.57 -11.67
N THR A 415 -2.45 -17.88 -11.92
CA THR A 415 -1.21 -18.65 -12.10
C THR A 415 -0.76 -18.75 -13.55
N GLY A 416 -1.66 -18.54 -14.52
CA GLY A 416 -1.43 -18.80 -15.95
C GLY A 416 -1.31 -20.29 -16.28
N THR A 417 -1.82 -21.17 -15.41
CA THR A 417 -1.71 -22.63 -15.55
C THR A 417 -3.06 -23.31 -15.36
N ILE A 418 -3.16 -24.56 -15.83
CA ILE A 418 -4.33 -25.41 -15.54
C ILE A 418 -4.29 -25.79 -14.06
N ALA A 419 -5.34 -25.42 -13.33
CA ALA A 419 -5.59 -25.84 -11.97
C ALA A 419 -6.69 -26.90 -11.93
N ARG A 420 -6.55 -27.87 -11.03
CA ARG A 420 -7.52 -28.95 -10.84
C ARG A 420 -7.60 -29.35 -9.38
N ARG A 421 -8.81 -29.45 -8.83
CA ARG A 421 -9.06 -30.01 -7.48
C ARG A 421 -10.42 -30.70 -7.38
N PRO A 422 -10.60 -31.62 -6.42
CA PRO A 422 -11.94 -32.10 -6.04
C PRO A 422 -12.87 -30.93 -5.67
N LEU A 423 -14.15 -31.05 -6.02
CA LEU A 423 -15.19 -30.09 -5.66
C LEU A 423 -15.45 -30.17 -4.15
N GLY A 424 -14.70 -29.37 -3.40
CA GLY A 424 -14.71 -29.32 -1.95
C GLY A 424 -14.62 -27.89 -1.45
N GLU A 425 -15.06 -27.68 -0.22
CA GLU A 425 -14.94 -26.38 0.44
C GLU A 425 -13.46 -26.03 0.68
N LEU A 426 -13.23 -24.73 0.72
CA LEU A 426 -11.97 -24.11 1.08
C LEU A 426 -12.04 -23.64 2.53
N THR A 427 -10.93 -23.79 3.24
CA THR A 427 -10.76 -23.30 4.62
C THR A 427 -9.60 -22.31 4.68
N PRO A 428 -9.53 -21.42 5.67
CA PRO A 428 -8.39 -20.52 5.83
C PRO A 428 -7.03 -21.24 5.91
N ALA A 429 -7.00 -22.50 6.35
CA ALA A 429 -5.78 -23.31 6.43
C ALA A 429 -5.33 -23.87 5.07
N THR A 430 -6.23 -23.95 4.09
CA THR A 430 -5.96 -24.50 2.76
C THR A 430 -6.00 -23.45 1.65
N ALA A 431 -6.46 -22.24 1.93
CA ALA A 431 -6.46 -21.12 1.01
C ALA A 431 -5.05 -20.52 0.86
N PRO A 432 -4.62 -20.10 -0.34
CA PRO A 432 -3.30 -19.51 -0.55
C PRO A 432 -3.06 -18.23 0.27
N GLY A 433 -4.07 -17.36 0.35
CA GLY A 433 -3.98 -16.13 1.15
C GLY A 433 -2.90 -15.21 0.63
N LEU A 434 -1.98 -14.76 1.49
CA LEU A 434 -0.90 -13.85 1.09
C LEU A 434 0.17 -14.49 0.18
N ARG A 435 0.16 -15.82 0.04
CA ARG A 435 1.14 -16.54 -0.77
C ARG A 435 0.60 -16.75 -2.17
N HIS A 436 1.40 -16.38 -3.15
CA HIS A 436 1.05 -16.54 -4.54
C HIS A 436 0.92 -18.03 -4.88
N PRO A 437 -0.18 -18.47 -5.50
CA PRO A 437 -0.49 -19.89 -5.63
C PRO A 437 0.43 -20.68 -6.60
N ARG A 438 1.21 -20.01 -7.44
CA ARG A 438 2.10 -20.68 -8.42
C ARG A 438 3.41 -21.16 -7.79
N ASP A 439 3.98 -20.36 -6.91
CA ASP A 439 5.36 -20.44 -6.45
C ASP A 439 5.47 -20.24 -4.92
N ASN A 440 4.34 -20.07 -4.24
CA ASN A 440 4.24 -19.87 -2.80
C ASN A 440 4.97 -18.60 -2.28
N ALA A 441 5.33 -17.70 -3.19
CA ALA A 441 6.04 -16.46 -2.87
C ALA A 441 5.11 -15.51 -2.10
N LEU A 442 5.63 -14.93 -1.01
CA LEU A 442 5.00 -13.79 -0.35
C LEU A 442 5.56 -12.53 -0.99
N ILE A 443 4.70 -11.76 -1.67
CA ILE A 443 5.11 -10.58 -2.42
C ILE A 443 4.46 -9.37 -1.77
N ALA A 444 5.30 -8.38 -1.44
CA ALA A 444 4.85 -7.04 -1.11
C ALA A 444 5.33 -6.07 -2.18
N ARG A 445 4.53 -5.04 -2.47
CA ARG A 445 4.98 -3.84 -3.15
C ARG A 445 5.10 -2.76 -2.11
N ARG A 446 6.25 -2.10 -2.06
CA ARG A 446 6.53 -1.11 -1.02
C ARG A 446 7.39 0.02 -1.56
N PRO A 447 7.31 1.23 -1.01
CA PRO A 447 8.20 2.31 -1.39
C PRO A 447 9.66 1.91 -1.12
N VAL A 448 10.56 2.36 -2.00
CA VAL A 448 12.01 2.22 -1.84
C VAL A 448 12.69 3.53 -2.20
N ARG A 449 13.67 3.93 -1.39
CA ARG A 449 14.50 5.11 -1.59
C ARG A 449 15.94 4.68 -1.34
N GLU A 450 16.75 4.73 -2.40
CA GLU A 450 18.21 4.52 -2.31
C GLU A 450 18.93 5.83 -2.02
#